data_AF-A0ABD3U8A7-F1
#
_entry.id   AF-A0ABD3U8A7-F1
#
_cell.length_a   1.000
_cell.length_b   1.000
_cell.length_c   1.000
_cell.angle_alpha   90.00
_cell.angle_beta   90.00
_cell.angle_gamma   90.00
#
_symmetry.space_group_name_H-M   'P 1'
#
loop_
_entity.id
_entity.type
_entity.pdbx_description
1 polymer ?
#
loop_
_entity_poly.entity_id
_entity_poly.type
_entity_poly.pdbx_seq_one_letter_code
_entity_poly.pdbx_strand_id
1 'polypeptide(L)'
;MEYELKALAPAPPVDPKPEPDERPLLKIDPQTPQTQIPVTNQSIEELEKKYAAFVRQDVYGSMGRGKLRLSEKLLLGLGMVVLLPMRVIAGTLLLVIYYVICRVCTAFLTPYREEEQEDYAHMGGCRRAVIVQSGRLLSRALLFVFGFYWIRGTSRSNEVDGQFNNETAPRDQSAELERPGAIISNHVSYLDILYHMYYCFPSFVAKRSVAKLPLIGLISKCLGCIYVQRESKSSNFKGVSGVVNERIQVAHQNKCAPKMMLFPEGTTTNGEYLLPFKTGAFLAKTPVLPVLLRYPYKRFSPAWDSISGKRHLILLLCQFVNYIEVTKLPIYYPSEQEKEHPKLYAENVRQLMAHEGNLILSDIGLAEKRVYHAALNGLLSQR
;
A
#
# COMPACT_ATOMS: atom_id res chain seq x y z
N MET A 1 39.65 -58.34 0.34
CA MET A 1 40.63 -57.41 0.93
C MET A 1 39.96 -56.04 0.96
N GLU A 2 39.31 -55.51 2.00
CA GLU A 2 39.59 -55.50 3.45
C GLU A 2 41.08 -55.57 3.80
N TYR A 3 41.53 -54.60 4.61
CA TYR A 3 42.92 -54.17 4.86
C TYR A 3 43.46 -53.24 3.75
N GLU A 4 43.63 -51.93 3.93
CA GLU A 4 43.74 -51.13 5.15
C GLU A 4 43.16 -49.71 4.97
N LEU A 5 42.20 -49.38 5.84
CA LEU A 5 42.07 -48.04 6.40
C LEU A 5 43.35 -47.71 7.17
N LYS A 6 44.09 -46.65 6.78
CA LYS A 6 44.84 -45.79 7.71
C LYS A 6 45.42 -44.56 6.99
N ALA A 7 44.58 -43.53 6.84
CA ALA A 7 45.01 -42.13 6.92
C ALA A 7 43.78 -41.26 7.23
N LEU A 8 43.22 -41.47 8.42
CA LEU A 8 42.36 -40.51 9.09
C LEU A 8 43.24 -39.37 9.59
N ALA A 9 43.08 -38.18 9.01
CA ALA A 9 43.29 -36.92 9.71
C ALA A 9 42.16 -35.97 9.28
N PRO A 10 41.31 -35.49 10.21
CA PRO A 10 40.29 -34.50 9.90
C PRO A 10 40.98 -33.18 9.52
N ALA A 11 40.50 -32.53 8.47
CA ALA A 11 40.91 -31.17 8.15
C ALA A 11 40.67 -30.26 9.37
N PRO A 12 41.57 -29.32 9.68
CA PRO A 12 41.43 -28.43 10.82
C PRO A 12 40.12 -27.62 10.69
N PRO A 13 39.50 -27.21 11.81
CA PRO A 13 38.29 -26.41 11.78
C PRO A 13 38.54 -25.15 10.96
N VAL A 14 37.71 -24.93 9.94
CA VAL A 14 37.68 -23.67 9.22
C VAL A 14 37.11 -22.65 10.19
N ASP A 15 37.95 -21.75 10.67
CA ASP A 15 37.52 -20.60 11.45
C ASP A 15 36.36 -19.89 10.74
N PRO A 16 35.27 -19.52 11.44
CA PRO A 16 34.22 -18.75 10.84
C PRO A 16 34.82 -17.42 10.38
N LYS A 17 34.86 -17.22 9.06
CA LYS A 17 35.15 -15.91 8.47
C LYS A 17 34.20 -14.90 9.12
N PRO A 18 34.70 -13.77 9.64
CA PRO A 18 33.82 -12.74 10.18
C PRO A 18 32.86 -12.27 9.08
N GLU A 19 31.56 -12.26 9.39
CA GLU A 19 30.53 -11.68 8.54
C GLU A 19 30.93 -10.25 8.14
N PRO A 20 30.86 -9.88 6.85
CA PRO A 20 31.07 -8.50 6.46
C PRO A 20 29.91 -7.64 7.00
N ASP A 21 30.25 -6.66 7.84
CA ASP A 21 29.39 -5.61 8.39
C ASP A 21 28.45 -5.03 7.31
N GLU A 22 27.15 -5.36 7.37
CA GLU A 22 26.11 -4.88 6.46
C GLU A 22 25.70 -3.42 6.76
N ARG A 23 26.68 -2.51 6.74
CA ARG A 23 26.45 -1.07 6.66
C ARG A 23 26.90 -0.60 5.28
N PRO A 24 26.08 0.16 4.53
CA PRO A 24 26.53 0.71 3.26
C PRO A 24 27.58 1.80 3.54
N LEU A 25 28.84 1.39 3.59
CA LEU A 25 30.00 2.27 3.57
C LEU A 25 30.15 2.79 2.14
N LEU A 26 29.71 4.02 1.94
CA LEU A 26 30.18 4.86 0.83
C LEU A 26 31.70 4.97 0.96
N LYS A 27 32.47 4.29 0.10
CA LYS A 27 33.86 4.65 -0.15
C LYS A 27 33.85 6.02 -0.81
N ILE A 28 34.30 7.04 -0.07
CA ILE A 28 34.51 8.39 -0.57
C ILE A 28 35.87 8.38 -1.29
N ASP A 29 35.85 8.52 -2.61
CA ASP A 29 37.03 8.79 -3.42
C ASP A 29 37.43 10.27 -3.23
N PRO A 30 38.66 10.62 -2.79
CA PRO A 30 39.01 11.99 -2.41
C PRO A 30 39.12 12.99 -3.58
N GLN A 31 38.94 12.58 -4.83
CA GLN A 31 39.20 13.43 -6.00
C GLN A 31 38.07 13.52 -7.04
N THR A 32 36.87 13.01 -6.76
CA THR A 32 35.72 13.29 -7.61
C THR A 32 35.02 14.57 -7.12
N PRO A 33 34.79 15.61 -7.95
CA PRO A 33 34.00 16.76 -7.53
C PRO A 33 32.62 16.25 -7.17
N GLN A 34 32.33 16.22 -5.88
CA GLN A 34 30.98 16.03 -5.39
C GLN A 34 30.17 17.18 -5.99
N THR A 35 29.30 16.88 -6.94
CA THR A 35 28.21 17.77 -7.27
C THR A 35 27.24 17.71 -6.09
N GLN A 36 27.66 18.34 -4.98
CA GLN A 36 26.76 18.78 -3.92
C GLN A 36 25.83 19.75 -4.63
N ILE A 37 24.65 19.28 -5.00
CA ILE A 37 23.56 20.19 -5.34
C ILE A 37 23.40 21.03 -4.07
N PRO A 38 23.66 22.35 -4.11
CA PRO A 38 23.50 23.16 -2.93
C PRO A 38 22.03 23.04 -2.56
N VAL A 39 21.74 22.56 -1.35
CA VAL A 39 20.45 22.82 -0.71
C VAL A 39 20.45 24.33 -0.49
N THR A 40 20.08 25.02 -1.57
CA THR A 40 19.91 26.46 -1.65
C THR A 40 18.86 26.83 -0.62
N ASN A 41 18.92 28.06 -0.12
CA ASN A 41 18.02 28.69 0.86
C ASN A 41 16.53 28.67 0.44
N GLN A 42 15.95 27.50 0.14
CA GLN A 42 14.54 27.33 -0.05
C GLN A 42 13.91 27.42 1.33
N SER A 43 13.04 28.41 1.52
CA SER A 43 12.21 28.47 2.70
C SER A 43 11.35 27.19 2.76
N ILE A 44 10.99 26.77 3.97
CA ILE A 44 10.09 25.61 4.16
C ILE A 44 8.79 25.83 3.36
N GLU A 45 8.34 27.08 3.24
CA GLU A 45 7.14 27.46 2.49
C GLU A 45 7.27 27.21 0.99
N GLU A 46 8.41 27.53 0.36
CA GLU A 46 8.65 27.22 -1.05
C GLU A 46 8.69 25.71 -1.30
N LEU A 47 9.29 24.97 -0.37
CA LEU A 47 9.36 23.52 -0.42
C LEU A 47 7.96 22.91 -0.30
N GLU A 48 7.15 23.37 0.66
CA GLU A 48 5.77 22.91 0.87
C GLU A 48 4.88 23.26 -0.33
N LYS A 49 5.06 24.42 -0.96
CA LYS A 49 4.35 24.77 -2.20
C LYS A 49 4.70 23.82 -3.35
N LYS A 50 5.98 23.48 -3.51
CA LYS A 50 6.46 22.59 -4.58
C LYS A 50 6.00 21.14 -4.38
N TYR A 51 5.93 20.68 -3.13
CA TYR A 51 5.62 19.30 -2.77
C TYR A 51 4.26 19.15 -2.08
N ALA A 52 3.29 20.00 -2.47
CA ALA A 52 1.99 20.14 -1.80
C ALA A 52 1.26 18.81 -1.55
N ALA A 53 1.36 17.84 -2.48
CA ALA A 53 0.75 16.50 -2.34
C ALA A 53 1.28 15.65 -1.17
N PHE A 54 2.40 16.06 -0.56
CA PHE A 54 3.04 15.36 0.56
C PHE A 54 3.05 16.20 1.85
N VAL A 55 2.51 17.42 1.81
CA VAL A 55 2.50 18.31 2.97
C VAL A 55 1.50 17.81 3.99
N ARG A 56 1.98 17.60 5.22
CA ARG A 56 1.16 17.29 6.39
C ARG A 56 0.63 18.57 7.01
N GLN A 57 -0.69 18.68 7.11
CA GLN A 57 -1.37 19.81 7.76
C GLN A 57 -2.15 19.33 9.00
N ASP A 58 -1.42 18.95 10.04
CA ASP A 58 -2.05 18.53 11.30
C ASP A 58 -1.41 19.24 12.50
N VAL A 59 -2.00 19.05 13.69
CA VAL A 59 -1.59 19.75 14.91
C VAL A 59 -0.13 19.43 15.32
N TYR A 60 0.41 18.32 14.82
CA TYR A 60 1.77 17.85 15.09
C TYR A 60 2.78 18.39 14.08
N GLY A 61 2.34 19.15 13.07
CA GLY A 61 3.18 19.84 12.10
C GLY A 61 4.06 18.91 11.25
N SER A 62 4.99 19.52 10.52
CA SER A 62 5.88 18.81 9.59
C SER A 62 6.67 17.72 10.32
N MET A 63 6.66 16.50 9.77
CA MET A 63 7.30 15.31 10.37
C MET A 63 6.81 14.92 11.77
N GLY A 64 5.69 15.48 12.24
CA GLY A 64 5.20 15.30 13.61
C GLY A 64 6.15 15.91 14.65
N ARG A 65 6.83 17.03 14.32
CA ARG A 65 7.79 17.76 15.19
C ARG A 65 7.32 19.17 15.57
N GLY A 66 6.08 19.51 15.26
CA GLY A 66 5.48 20.80 15.56
C GLY A 66 5.39 21.08 17.06
N LYS A 67 5.42 22.36 17.43
CA LYS A 67 5.23 22.80 18.81
C LYS A 67 3.76 22.62 19.20
N LEU A 68 3.50 21.71 20.14
CA LEU A 68 2.16 21.43 20.65
C LEU A 68 1.73 22.42 21.74
N ARG A 69 0.46 22.82 21.71
CA ARG A 69 -0.21 23.53 22.81
C ARG A 69 -0.31 22.61 24.04
N LEU A 70 -0.42 23.19 25.24
CA LEU A 70 -0.46 22.42 26.49
C LEU A 70 -1.62 21.41 26.52
N SER A 71 -2.81 21.79 26.02
CA SER A 71 -3.97 20.90 25.91
C SER A 71 -3.70 19.67 25.05
N GLU A 72 -3.00 19.83 23.93
CA GLU A 72 -2.65 18.74 23.02
C GLU A 72 -1.57 17.84 23.62
N LYS A 73 -0.62 18.42 24.37
CA LYS A 73 0.37 17.63 25.13
C LYS A 73 -0.29 16.77 26.21
N LEU A 74 -1.24 17.33 26.96
CA LEU A 74 -1.98 16.59 27.99
C LEU A 74 -2.82 15.47 27.38
N LEU A 75 -3.53 15.76 26.27
CA LEU A 75 -4.34 14.76 25.58
C LEU A 75 -3.49 13.65 24.97
N LEU A 76 -2.35 13.99 24.34
CA LEU A 76 -1.39 13.00 23.86
C LEU A 76 -0.84 12.18 25.03
N GLY A 77 -0.47 12.82 26.14
CA GLY A 77 0.03 12.14 27.34
C GLY A 77 -0.97 11.12 27.88
N LEU A 78 -2.26 11.47 27.94
CA LEU A 78 -3.33 10.54 28.29
C LEU A 78 -3.43 9.38 27.29
N GLY A 79 -3.38 9.66 25.99
CA GLY A 79 -3.38 8.64 24.94
C GLY A 79 -2.19 7.68 25.05
N MET A 80 -1.00 8.20 25.36
CA MET A 80 0.23 7.42 25.53
C MET A 80 0.15 6.49 26.74
N VAL A 81 -0.45 6.92 27.85
CA VAL A 81 -0.55 6.13 29.09
C VAL A 81 -1.68 5.10 29.01
N VAL A 82 -2.84 5.49 28.44
CA VAL A 82 -4.06 4.66 28.48
C VAL A 82 -4.25 3.87 27.19
N LEU A 83 -4.29 4.55 26.04
CA LEU A 83 -4.69 3.94 24.78
C LEU A 83 -3.57 3.13 24.13
N LEU A 84 -2.36 3.69 24.10
CA LEU A 84 -1.22 3.09 23.41
C LEU A 84 -0.90 1.67 23.91
N PRO A 85 -0.66 1.41 25.22
CA PRO A 85 -0.30 0.05 25.67
C PRO A 85 -1.43 -0.94 25.38
N MET A 86 -2.68 -0.57 25.69
CA MET A 86 -3.86 -1.41 25.43
C MET A 86 -3.98 -1.78 23.95
N ARG A 87 -3.83 -0.80 23.05
CA ARG A 87 -4.00 -1.00 21.60
C ARG A 87 -2.80 -1.72 20.98
N VAL A 88 -1.58 -1.52 21.47
CA VAL A 88 -0.41 -2.29 21.05
C VAL A 88 -0.59 -3.76 21.41
N ILE A 89 -1.03 -4.07 22.64
CA ILE A 89 -1.32 -5.44 23.07
C ILE A 89 -2.43 -6.05 22.20
N ALA A 90 -3.57 -5.37 22.06
CA ALA A 90 -4.69 -5.86 21.27
C ALA A 90 -4.33 -6.05 19.79
N GLY A 91 -3.65 -5.08 19.18
CA GLY A 91 -3.22 -5.18 17.78
C GLY A 91 -2.22 -6.31 17.54
N THR A 92 -1.27 -6.50 18.46
CA THR A 92 -0.29 -7.59 18.39
C THR A 92 -0.98 -8.94 18.54
N LEU A 93 -1.90 -9.07 19.49
CA LEU A 93 -2.68 -10.29 19.68
C LEU A 93 -3.48 -10.66 18.43
N LEU A 94 -4.19 -9.70 17.82
CA LEU A 94 -4.95 -9.93 16.59
C LEU A 94 -4.05 -10.36 15.42
N LEU A 95 -2.86 -9.76 15.28
CA LEU A 95 -1.89 -10.15 14.26
C LEU A 95 -1.34 -11.56 14.50
N VAL A 96 -1.03 -11.91 15.75
CA VAL A 96 -0.56 -13.26 16.11
C VAL A 96 -1.65 -14.30 15.86
N ILE A 97 -2.90 -14.02 16.26
CA ILE A 97 -4.05 -14.89 15.97
C ILE A 97 -4.16 -15.13 14.47
N TYR A 98 -4.12 -14.07 13.66
CA TYR A 98 -4.26 -14.21 12.22
C TYR A 98 -3.08 -14.97 11.60
N TYR A 99 -1.87 -14.73 12.08
CA TYR A 99 -0.69 -15.47 11.68
C TYR A 99 -0.82 -16.98 12.00
N VAL A 100 -1.29 -17.33 13.20
CA VAL A 100 -1.52 -18.73 13.59
C VAL A 100 -2.56 -19.38 12.69
N ILE A 101 -3.68 -18.71 12.41
CA ILE A 101 -4.69 -19.21 11.46
C ILE A 101 -4.07 -19.44 10.08
N CYS A 102 -3.35 -18.46 9.55
CA CYS A 102 -2.63 -18.60 8.29
C CYS A 102 -1.67 -19.80 8.32
N ARG A 103 -0.92 -19.96 9.42
CA ARG A 103 0.07 -21.04 9.58
C ARG A 103 -0.56 -22.42 9.64
N VAL A 104 -1.69 -22.56 10.32
CA VAL A 104 -2.45 -23.83 10.39
C VAL A 104 -3.07 -24.13 9.03
N CYS A 105 -3.69 -23.16 8.37
CA CYS A 105 -4.30 -23.37 7.05
C CYS A 105 -3.27 -23.63 5.94
N THR A 106 -2.05 -23.11 6.06
CA THR A 106 -0.95 -23.34 5.11
C THR A 106 -0.06 -24.54 5.50
N ALA A 107 -0.32 -25.18 6.63
CA ALA A 107 0.45 -26.34 7.07
C ALA A 107 0.34 -27.47 6.02
N PHE A 108 1.51 -28.05 5.69
CA PHE A 108 1.68 -29.13 4.72
C PHE A 108 1.27 -28.78 3.28
N LEU A 109 1.11 -27.50 2.96
CA LEU A 109 0.92 -27.03 1.58
C LEU A 109 2.22 -26.48 1.03
N THR A 110 2.58 -26.94 -0.17
CA THR A 110 3.62 -26.30 -0.97
C THR A 110 3.06 -24.99 -1.54
N PRO A 111 3.70 -23.83 -1.30
CA PRO A 111 3.26 -22.58 -1.90
C PRO A 111 3.34 -22.68 -3.42
N TYR A 112 2.40 -22.03 -4.11
CA TYR A 112 2.56 -21.81 -5.54
C TYR A 112 3.76 -20.89 -5.76
N ARG A 113 4.63 -21.23 -6.71
CA ARG A 113 5.83 -20.46 -7.05
C ARG A 113 5.73 -19.94 -8.47
N GLU A 114 5.72 -18.62 -8.59
CA GLU A 114 5.70 -17.90 -9.86
C GLU A 114 6.85 -16.88 -9.84
N GLU A 115 7.83 -17.02 -10.74
CA GLU A 115 9.04 -16.15 -10.77
C GLU A 115 9.72 -15.97 -9.39
N GLU A 116 9.93 -17.08 -8.64
CA GLU A 116 10.49 -17.10 -7.27
C GLU A 116 9.62 -16.44 -6.17
N GLN A 117 8.39 -16.06 -6.48
CA GLN A 117 7.43 -15.52 -5.51
C GLN A 117 6.53 -16.63 -5.01
N GLU A 118 6.41 -16.74 -3.70
CA GLU A 118 5.53 -17.71 -3.05
C GLU A 118 4.19 -17.07 -2.70
N ASP A 119 3.11 -17.74 -3.08
CA ASP A 119 1.79 -17.41 -2.56
C ASP A 119 0.92 -18.63 -2.26
N TYR A 120 -0.12 -18.38 -1.46
CA TYR A 120 -1.19 -19.32 -1.16
C TYR A 120 -2.54 -18.78 -1.65
N ALA A 121 -2.55 -17.90 -2.65
CA ALA A 121 -3.74 -17.25 -3.19
C ALA A 121 -4.69 -18.26 -3.84
N HIS A 122 -4.09 -19.25 -4.49
CA HIS A 122 -4.75 -20.27 -5.32
C HIS A 122 -5.27 -21.46 -4.52
N MET A 123 -5.02 -21.52 -3.20
CA MET A 123 -5.58 -22.57 -2.37
C MET A 123 -7.11 -22.50 -2.41
N GLY A 124 -7.77 -23.61 -2.74
CA GLY A 124 -9.22 -23.71 -2.77
C GLY A 124 -9.82 -24.24 -1.46
N GLY A 125 -11.15 -24.36 -1.44
CA GLY A 125 -11.89 -25.08 -0.40
C GLY A 125 -11.92 -24.41 0.98
N CYS A 126 -12.17 -25.22 2.02
CA CYS A 126 -12.45 -24.72 3.38
C CYS A 126 -11.30 -23.93 3.99
N ARG A 127 -10.05 -24.33 3.75
CA ARG A 127 -8.87 -23.63 4.29
C ARG A 127 -8.79 -22.19 3.76
N ARG A 128 -9.09 -21.98 2.48
CA ARG A 128 -9.17 -20.65 1.87
C ARG A 128 -10.28 -19.81 2.49
N ALA A 129 -11.46 -20.41 2.63
CA ALA A 129 -12.62 -19.75 3.21
C ALA A 129 -12.32 -19.27 4.64
N VAL A 130 -11.62 -20.08 5.45
CA VAL A 130 -11.18 -19.70 6.80
C VAL A 130 -10.22 -18.52 6.77
N ILE A 131 -9.16 -18.55 5.93
CA ILE A 131 -8.22 -17.42 5.80
C ILE A 131 -8.94 -16.14 5.41
N VAL A 132 -9.80 -16.20 4.38
CA VAL A 132 -10.55 -15.02 3.89
C VAL A 132 -11.48 -14.48 4.97
N GLN A 133 -12.31 -15.34 5.58
CA GLN A 133 -13.32 -14.87 6.53
C GLN A 133 -12.69 -14.35 7.83
N SER A 134 -11.70 -15.08 8.37
CA SER A 134 -10.94 -14.61 9.53
C SER A 134 -10.16 -13.33 9.22
N GLY A 135 -9.52 -13.25 8.07
CA GLY A 135 -8.80 -12.07 7.63
C GLY A 135 -9.69 -10.83 7.51
N ARG A 136 -10.92 -10.98 6.98
CA ARG A 136 -11.91 -9.91 6.93
C ARG A 136 -12.32 -9.43 8.33
N LEU A 137 -12.63 -10.37 9.21
CA LEU A 137 -13.04 -10.09 10.60
C LEU A 137 -11.90 -9.42 11.39
N LEU A 138 -10.69 -9.99 11.33
CA LEU A 138 -9.52 -9.50 12.07
C LEU A 138 -9.03 -8.15 11.53
N SER A 139 -9.15 -7.90 10.23
CA SER A 139 -8.87 -6.57 9.67
C SER A 139 -9.87 -5.52 10.16
N ARG A 140 -11.15 -5.89 10.29
CA ARG A 140 -12.17 -5.01 10.89
C ARG A 140 -11.89 -4.72 12.36
N ALA A 141 -11.47 -5.74 13.11
CA ALA A 141 -11.08 -5.61 14.51
C ALA A 141 -9.82 -4.75 14.66
N LEU A 142 -8.82 -4.91 13.78
CA LEU A 142 -7.63 -4.04 13.77
C LEU A 142 -8.00 -2.59 13.48
N LEU A 143 -8.87 -2.32 12.50
CA LEU A 143 -9.38 -0.96 12.27
C LEU A 143 -10.07 -0.39 13.52
N PHE A 144 -10.83 -1.19 14.24
CA PHE A 144 -11.43 -0.80 15.52
C PHE A 144 -10.36 -0.45 16.58
N VAL A 145 -9.28 -1.25 16.69
CA VAL A 145 -8.13 -0.96 17.56
C VAL A 145 -7.45 0.37 17.17
N PHE A 146 -7.37 0.68 15.88
CA PHE A 146 -6.89 1.97 15.39
C PHE A 146 -7.90 3.13 15.60
N GLY A 147 -9.04 2.91 16.23
CA GLY A 147 -10.05 3.94 16.48
C GLY A 147 -11.02 4.20 15.31
N PHE A 148 -10.98 3.38 14.26
CA PHE A 148 -11.96 3.42 13.15
C PHE A 148 -13.20 2.62 13.53
N TYR A 149 -14.02 3.23 14.40
CA TYR A 149 -15.25 2.64 14.89
C TYR A 149 -16.32 2.60 13.81
N TRP A 150 -16.38 3.62 12.96
CA TRP A 150 -17.34 3.75 11.87
C TRP A 150 -16.64 3.91 10.53
N ILE A 151 -17.17 3.22 9.52
CA ILE A 151 -16.74 3.28 8.13
C ILE A 151 -17.94 3.80 7.35
N ARG A 152 -17.88 5.04 6.86
CA ARG A 152 -18.97 5.62 6.06
C ARG A 152 -18.76 5.23 4.61
N GLY A 153 -19.61 4.36 4.10
CA GLY A 153 -19.60 3.93 2.70
C GLY A 153 -20.66 4.66 1.90
N THR A 154 -20.28 5.23 0.77
CA THR A 154 -21.19 5.67 -0.28
C THR A 154 -20.90 4.87 -1.55
N SER A 155 -21.95 4.54 -2.29
CA SER A 155 -21.84 3.93 -3.61
C SER A 155 -22.56 4.84 -4.58
N ARG A 156 -21.85 5.30 -5.62
CA ARG A 156 -22.47 6.02 -6.72
C ARG A 156 -23.08 5.00 -7.67
N SER A 157 -24.36 5.15 -8.02
CA SER A 157 -25.00 4.43 -9.14
C SER A 157 -24.87 5.26 -10.42
N ASN A 158 -24.98 4.62 -11.58
CA ASN A 158 -24.96 5.26 -12.91
C ASN A 158 -26.19 6.17 -13.21
N GLU A 159 -26.93 6.63 -12.20
CA GLU A 159 -28.24 7.27 -12.41
C GLU A 159 -28.24 8.80 -12.49
N VAL A 160 -27.07 9.46 -12.58
CA VAL A 160 -27.05 10.93 -12.76
C VAL A 160 -26.01 11.34 -13.79
N ASP A 161 -26.37 11.27 -15.07
CA ASP A 161 -26.39 12.46 -15.95
C ASP A 161 -27.22 12.19 -17.22
N GLY A 162 -28.53 12.07 -17.05
CA GLY A 162 -29.51 11.96 -18.13
C GLY A 162 -29.84 13.31 -18.75
N GLN A 163 -28.83 14.16 -19.00
CA GLN A 163 -29.04 15.47 -19.60
C GLN A 163 -27.93 15.90 -20.56
N PHE A 164 -27.48 15.00 -21.44
CA PHE A 164 -26.96 15.38 -22.75
C PHE A 164 -27.39 14.36 -23.81
N ASN A 165 -28.39 14.80 -24.59
CA ASN A 165 -28.79 14.39 -25.94
C ASN A 165 -29.48 13.02 -26.18
N ASN A 166 -30.71 13.17 -26.70
CA ASN A 166 -31.52 12.17 -27.40
C ASN A 166 -30.73 11.50 -28.54
N GLU A 167 -30.80 10.17 -28.63
CA GLU A 167 -31.48 9.41 -29.69
C GLU A 167 -31.05 7.92 -29.64
N THR A 168 -32.05 7.06 -29.41
CA THR A 168 -32.16 5.66 -29.83
C THR A 168 -30.91 4.76 -29.77
N ALA A 169 -30.69 4.13 -28.62
CA ALA A 169 -30.04 2.82 -28.54
C ALA A 169 -30.94 1.86 -27.74
N PRO A 170 -31.20 0.63 -28.24
CA PRO A 170 -32.14 -0.29 -27.61
C PRO A 170 -31.63 -0.72 -26.23
N ARG A 171 -32.51 -0.63 -25.24
CA ARG A 171 -32.32 -1.20 -23.90
C ARG A 171 -32.31 -2.71 -24.02
N ASP A 172 -31.12 -3.29 -24.16
CA ASP A 172 -30.97 -4.73 -24.04
C ASP A 172 -30.91 -5.14 -22.57
N GLN A 173 -31.80 -6.04 -22.21
CA GLN A 173 -31.94 -6.60 -20.88
C GLN A 173 -30.81 -7.63 -20.64
N SER A 174 -30.30 -7.71 -19.41
CA SER A 174 -29.44 -8.80 -18.89
C SER A 174 -27.94 -8.84 -19.27
N ALA A 175 -27.22 -7.71 -19.21
CA ALA A 175 -25.78 -7.81 -18.97
C ALA A 175 -25.57 -8.34 -17.55
N GLU A 176 -25.16 -9.61 -17.39
CA GLU A 176 -24.47 -10.02 -16.15
C GLU A 176 -23.39 -8.97 -15.91
N LEU A 177 -23.50 -8.19 -14.82
CA LEU A 177 -22.51 -7.16 -14.49
C LEU A 177 -21.12 -7.83 -14.44
N GLU A 178 -20.34 -7.64 -15.51
CA GLU A 178 -19.02 -8.23 -15.64
C GLU A 178 -18.18 -7.89 -14.42
N ARG A 179 -17.51 -8.89 -13.86
CA ARG A 179 -16.66 -8.71 -12.68
C ARG A 179 -15.49 -7.80 -13.08
N PRO A 180 -15.24 -6.66 -12.41
CA PRO A 180 -14.10 -5.81 -12.75
C PRO A 180 -12.80 -6.60 -12.55
N GLY A 181 -11.84 -6.44 -13.46
CA GLY A 181 -10.56 -7.12 -13.39
C GLY A 181 -9.70 -6.64 -12.22
N ALA A 182 -9.80 -5.36 -11.88
CA ALA A 182 -9.07 -4.78 -10.75
C ALA A 182 -9.90 -3.74 -9.99
N ILE A 183 -9.56 -3.57 -8.70
CA ILE A 183 -9.99 -2.45 -7.89
C ILE A 183 -8.86 -1.42 -7.88
N ILE A 184 -9.18 -0.18 -8.22
CA ILE A 184 -8.24 0.94 -8.28
C ILE A 184 -8.58 1.90 -7.15
N SER A 185 -7.62 2.18 -6.27
CA SER A 185 -7.84 3.12 -5.17
C SER A 185 -6.75 4.17 -5.10
N ASN A 186 -7.11 5.37 -4.65
CA ASN A 186 -6.11 6.32 -4.17
C ASN A 186 -5.43 5.72 -2.92
N HIS A 187 -4.20 6.14 -2.66
CA HIS A 187 -3.39 5.63 -1.56
C HIS A 187 -3.03 6.75 -0.60
N VAL A 188 -3.58 6.67 0.61
CA VAL A 188 -3.41 7.70 1.64
C VAL A 188 -2.64 7.12 2.82
N SER A 189 -2.89 5.86 3.18
CA SER A 189 -2.30 5.26 4.37
C SER A 189 -2.07 3.76 4.22
N TYR A 190 -1.22 3.16 5.06
CA TYR A 190 -1.16 1.69 5.14
C TYR A 190 -2.47 1.09 5.67
N LEU A 191 -3.33 1.90 6.30
CA LEU A 191 -4.67 1.52 6.75
C LEU A 191 -5.62 1.16 5.59
N ASP A 192 -5.35 1.66 4.38
CA ASP A 192 -6.10 1.35 3.17
C ASP A 192 -6.16 -0.17 2.95
N ILE A 193 -5.04 -0.85 3.24
CA ILE A 193 -4.91 -2.30 3.14
C ILE A 193 -5.89 -3.00 4.09
N LEU A 194 -5.99 -2.55 5.34
CA LEU A 194 -6.90 -3.14 6.33
C LEU A 194 -8.36 -2.94 5.93
N TYR A 195 -8.71 -1.76 5.40
CA TYR A 195 -10.05 -1.50 4.90
C TYR A 195 -10.42 -2.46 3.76
N HIS A 196 -9.54 -2.59 2.76
CA HIS A 196 -9.82 -3.46 1.63
C HIS A 196 -9.77 -4.95 1.99
N MET A 197 -8.89 -5.36 2.91
CA MET A 197 -8.90 -6.70 3.48
C MET A 197 -10.23 -7.01 4.16
N TYR A 198 -10.77 -6.09 4.97
CA TYR A 198 -12.09 -6.21 5.58
C TYR A 198 -13.20 -6.32 4.52
N TYR A 199 -13.20 -5.40 3.56
CA TYR A 199 -14.32 -5.26 2.64
C TYR A 199 -14.40 -6.42 1.63
N CYS A 200 -13.30 -6.69 0.91
CA CYS A 200 -13.29 -7.63 -0.21
C CYS A 200 -12.11 -8.62 -0.22
N PHE A 201 -11.16 -8.51 0.70
CA PHE A 201 -9.99 -9.39 0.83
C PHE A 201 -9.25 -9.63 -0.51
N PRO A 202 -8.76 -8.56 -1.17
CA PRO A 202 -8.09 -8.67 -2.47
C PRO A 202 -6.61 -9.05 -2.32
N SER A 203 -5.99 -9.39 -3.44
CA SER A 203 -4.54 -9.48 -3.59
C SER A 203 -3.94 -8.11 -3.92
N PHE A 204 -2.76 -7.81 -3.38
CA PHE A 204 -2.11 -6.49 -3.51
C PHE A 204 -0.75 -6.57 -4.21
N VAL A 205 -0.25 -5.42 -4.64
CA VAL A 205 1.15 -5.24 -5.06
C VAL A 205 1.96 -4.62 -3.92
N ALA A 206 2.89 -5.39 -3.33
CA ALA A 206 3.65 -5.01 -2.14
C ALA A 206 5.16 -4.91 -2.41
N LYS A 207 5.93 -4.24 -1.55
CA LYS A 207 7.40 -4.27 -1.65
C LYS A 207 7.95 -5.65 -1.27
N ARG A 208 9.04 -6.09 -1.91
CA ARG A 208 9.70 -7.37 -1.55
C ARG A 208 10.11 -7.47 -0.07
N SER A 209 10.40 -6.34 0.58
CA SER A 209 10.69 -6.30 2.02
C SER A 209 9.50 -6.72 2.91
N VAL A 210 8.26 -6.58 2.44
CA VAL A 210 7.05 -6.96 3.19
C VAL A 210 7.00 -8.48 3.41
N ALA A 211 7.46 -9.27 2.43
CA ALA A 211 7.53 -10.73 2.54
C ALA A 211 8.45 -11.21 3.68
N LYS A 212 9.40 -10.36 4.09
CA LYS A 212 10.39 -10.66 5.14
C LYS A 212 9.97 -10.17 6.52
N LEU A 213 8.86 -9.43 6.63
CA LEU A 213 8.41 -8.93 7.93
C LEU A 213 7.88 -10.07 8.81
N PRO A 214 8.21 -10.10 10.11
CA PRO A 214 7.69 -11.11 11.02
C PRO A 214 6.17 -11.02 11.07
N LEU A 215 5.51 -12.19 11.10
CA LEU A 215 4.04 -12.38 11.02
C LEU A 215 3.42 -11.94 9.67
N ILE A 216 3.67 -10.71 9.25
CA ILE A 216 3.11 -10.09 8.05
C ILE A 216 3.55 -10.79 6.77
N GLY A 217 4.77 -11.35 6.73
CA GLY A 217 5.28 -12.08 5.57
C GLY A 217 4.39 -13.25 5.18
N LEU A 218 4.00 -14.10 6.13
CA LEU A 218 3.09 -15.23 5.85
C LEU A 218 1.68 -14.75 5.48
N ILE A 219 1.17 -13.74 6.18
CA ILE A 219 -0.15 -13.15 5.89
C ILE A 219 -0.20 -12.60 4.46
N SER A 220 0.83 -11.89 4.02
CA SER A 220 0.92 -11.34 2.66
C SER A 220 1.04 -12.43 1.58
N LYS A 221 1.70 -13.56 1.86
CA LYS A 221 1.64 -14.74 0.99
C LYS A 221 0.24 -15.36 0.91
N CYS A 222 -0.50 -15.42 2.02
CA CYS A 222 -1.88 -15.92 2.04
C CYS A 222 -2.86 -15.01 1.28
N LEU A 223 -2.63 -13.69 1.33
CA LEU A 223 -3.36 -12.71 0.53
C LEU A 223 -3.11 -12.85 -0.97
N GLY A 224 -1.99 -13.46 -1.38
CA GLY A 224 -1.60 -13.50 -2.80
C GLY A 224 -0.89 -12.25 -3.28
N CYS A 225 -0.13 -11.58 -2.40
CA CYS A 225 0.57 -10.36 -2.78
C CYS A 225 1.65 -10.63 -3.84
N ILE A 226 1.65 -9.82 -4.90
CA ILE A 226 2.76 -9.73 -5.85
C ILE A 226 3.82 -8.79 -5.26
N TYR A 227 5.07 -9.24 -5.19
CA TYR A 227 6.17 -8.48 -4.61
C TYR A 227 6.98 -7.75 -5.68
N VAL A 228 7.26 -6.48 -5.42
CA VAL A 228 8.01 -5.61 -6.35
C VAL A 228 9.22 -4.99 -5.67
N GLN A 229 10.32 -4.91 -6.41
CA GLN A 229 11.51 -4.16 -5.99
C GLN A 229 11.50 -2.81 -6.69
N ARG A 230 11.22 -1.74 -5.94
CA ARG A 230 11.07 -0.38 -6.49
C ARG A 230 12.42 0.35 -6.62
N GLU A 231 13.52 -0.27 -6.19
CA GLU A 231 14.84 0.36 -6.08
C GLU A 231 15.83 -0.01 -7.19
N SER A 232 15.61 -1.08 -7.97
CA SER A 232 16.51 -1.44 -9.07
C SER A 232 15.88 -1.10 -10.43
N LYS A 233 16.63 -0.38 -11.27
CA LYS A 233 16.41 -0.31 -12.73
C LYS A 233 16.78 -1.66 -13.39
N SER A 234 16.44 -2.77 -12.74
CA SER A 234 16.65 -4.10 -13.30
C SER A 234 15.59 -4.35 -14.36
N SER A 235 15.99 -5.03 -15.43
CA SER A 235 15.19 -5.53 -16.55
C SER A 235 13.93 -6.33 -16.18
N ASN A 236 13.72 -6.66 -14.89
CA ASN A 236 12.57 -7.40 -14.38
C ASN A 236 11.25 -6.61 -14.31
N PHE A 237 11.22 -5.31 -14.66
CA PHE A 237 9.97 -4.53 -14.71
C PHE A 237 8.94 -5.10 -15.70
N LYS A 238 9.41 -5.76 -16.77
CA LYS A 238 8.54 -6.47 -17.72
C LYS A 238 7.86 -7.70 -17.08
N GLY A 239 8.52 -8.42 -16.17
CA GLY A 239 7.94 -9.60 -15.49
C GLY A 239 6.81 -9.22 -14.55
N VAL A 240 7.05 -8.26 -13.64
CA VAL A 240 6.03 -7.82 -12.66
C VAL A 240 4.75 -7.30 -13.32
N SER A 241 4.88 -6.49 -14.37
CA SER A 241 3.71 -5.97 -15.10
C SER A 241 2.94 -7.07 -15.84
N GLY A 242 3.65 -8.09 -16.35
CA GLY A 242 3.06 -9.31 -16.90
C GLY A 242 2.25 -10.08 -15.86
N VAL A 243 2.85 -10.40 -14.71
CA VAL A 243 2.18 -11.15 -13.62
C VAL A 243 0.96 -10.39 -13.09
N VAL A 244 1.07 -9.07 -12.90
CA VAL A 244 -0.08 -8.23 -12.51
C VAL A 244 -1.20 -8.32 -13.55
N ASN A 245 -0.86 -8.20 -14.83
CA ASN A 245 -1.82 -8.27 -15.93
C ASN A 245 -2.52 -9.63 -15.98
N GLU A 246 -1.76 -10.72 -15.91
CA GLU A 246 -2.29 -12.08 -15.89
C GLU A 246 -3.26 -12.29 -14.72
N ARG A 247 -2.90 -11.89 -13.50
CA ARG A 247 -3.80 -12.03 -12.35
C ARG A 247 -5.07 -11.18 -12.48
N ILE A 248 -4.99 -10.01 -13.11
CA ILE A 248 -6.15 -9.17 -13.40
C ILE A 248 -7.08 -9.87 -14.40
N GLN A 249 -6.53 -10.48 -15.46
CA GLN A 249 -7.33 -11.23 -16.44
C GLN A 249 -7.98 -12.46 -15.82
N VAL A 250 -7.24 -13.23 -15.03
CA VAL A 250 -7.76 -14.39 -14.28
C VAL A 250 -8.85 -13.94 -13.31
N ALA A 251 -8.66 -12.84 -12.59
CA ALA A 251 -9.68 -12.30 -11.69
C ALA A 251 -10.95 -11.85 -12.42
N HIS A 252 -10.82 -11.28 -13.62
CA HIS A 252 -11.96 -10.88 -14.45
C HIS A 252 -12.77 -12.10 -14.92
N GLN A 253 -12.09 -13.15 -15.41
CA GLN A 253 -12.73 -14.34 -15.99
C GLN A 253 -13.24 -15.34 -14.94
N ASN A 254 -12.56 -15.46 -13.80
CA ASN A 254 -12.86 -16.46 -12.78
C ASN A 254 -13.35 -15.81 -11.48
N LYS A 255 -14.65 -15.91 -11.19
CA LYS A 255 -15.30 -15.36 -9.97
C LYS A 255 -14.66 -15.90 -8.66
N CYS A 256 -14.07 -17.09 -8.68
CA CYS A 256 -13.37 -17.71 -7.54
C CYS A 256 -11.94 -17.20 -7.34
N ALA A 257 -11.32 -16.60 -8.36
CA ALA A 257 -10.00 -16.00 -8.23
C ALA A 257 -10.06 -14.73 -7.36
N PRO A 258 -9.02 -14.44 -6.55
CA PRO A 258 -8.96 -13.21 -5.76
C PRO A 258 -8.99 -11.98 -6.67
N LYS A 259 -9.72 -10.93 -6.28
CA LYS A 259 -9.65 -9.65 -6.99
C LYS A 259 -8.27 -9.03 -6.80
N MET A 260 -7.74 -8.42 -7.84
CA MET A 260 -6.55 -7.61 -7.74
C MET A 260 -6.89 -6.20 -7.29
N MET A 261 -6.08 -5.65 -6.38
CA MET A 261 -6.20 -4.29 -5.90
C MET A 261 -4.90 -3.54 -6.07
N LEU A 262 -4.97 -2.38 -6.71
CA LEU A 262 -3.81 -1.56 -7.03
C LEU A 262 -4.01 -0.12 -6.57
N PHE A 263 -2.88 0.45 -6.14
CA PHE A 263 -2.70 1.86 -5.87
C PHE A 263 -1.82 2.44 -6.97
N PRO A 264 -2.40 2.92 -8.08
CA PRO A 264 -1.66 3.26 -9.29
C PRO A 264 -0.68 4.43 -9.10
N GLU A 265 -0.88 5.26 -8.08
CA GLU A 265 0.06 6.31 -7.64
C GLU A 265 1.43 5.73 -7.26
N GLY A 266 1.46 4.48 -6.77
CA GLY A 266 2.68 3.78 -6.37
C GLY A 266 3.35 4.34 -5.10
N THR A 267 2.73 5.30 -4.42
CA THR A 267 3.09 5.81 -3.10
C THR A 267 1.86 6.45 -2.45
N THR A 268 1.97 6.85 -1.18
CA THR A 268 0.92 7.53 -0.42
C THR A 268 1.00 9.06 -0.56
N THR A 269 -0.14 9.74 -0.53
CA THR A 269 -0.26 11.21 -0.49
C THR A 269 -0.82 11.69 0.85
N ASN A 270 -1.00 13.00 0.99
CA ASN A 270 -1.70 13.62 2.12
C ASN A 270 -3.25 13.43 2.07
N GLY A 271 -3.77 12.84 0.99
CA GLY A 271 -5.20 12.57 0.79
C GLY A 271 -6.01 13.69 0.13
N GLU A 272 -5.39 14.83 -0.18
CA GLU A 272 -6.00 15.93 -0.95
C GLU A 272 -5.62 15.90 -2.43
N TYR A 273 -4.51 15.23 -2.74
CA TYR A 273 -3.96 15.15 -4.08
C TYR A 273 -3.98 13.72 -4.62
N LEU A 274 -4.05 13.63 -5.95
CA LEU A 274 -3.95 12.38 -6.71
C LEU A 274 -2.75 12.43 -7.67
N LEU A 275 -1.77 11.56 -7.44
CA LEU A 275 -0.53 11.51 -8.24
C LEU A 275 -0.77 10.87 -9.62
N PRO A 276 0.20 10.94 -10.56
CA PRO A 276 0.09 10.29 -11.85
C PRO A 276 -0.02 8.77 -11.71
N PHE A 277 -0.95 8.18 -12.45
CA PHE A 277 -1.22 6.75 -12.40
C PHE A 277 -0.24 5.95 -13.25
N LYS A 278 0.33 4.90 -12.66
CA LYS A 278 1.10 3.90 -13.40
C LYS A 278 0.17 3.00 -14.21
N THR A 279 0.63 2.61 -15.40
CA THR A 279 -0.16 1.81 -16.35
C THR A 279 -0.34 0.35 -16.00
N GLY A 280 0.31 -0.16 -14.94
CA GLY A 280 0.38 -1.59 -14.63
C GLY A 280 -0.99 -2.29 -14.54
N ALA A 281 -1.99 -1.64 -13.93
CA ALA A 281 -3.35 -2.19 -13.83
C ALA A 281 -4.11 -2.15 -15.17
N PHE A 282 -3.78 -1.16 -16.01
CA PHE A 282 -4.53 -0.79 -17.20
C PHE A 282 -4.08 -1.57 -18.45
N LEU A 283 -2.93 -2.23 -18.38
CA LEU A 283 -2.43 -3.13 -19.43
C LEU A 283 -3.33 -4.35 -19.69
N ALA A 284 -4.18 -4.70 -18.72
CA ALA A 284 -5.10 -5.82 -18.84
C ALA A 284 -6.33 -5.56 -19.70
N LYS A 285 -6.60 -4.29 -20.04
CA LYS A 285 -7.74 -3.89 -20.89
C LYS A 285 -9.11 -4.28 -20.33
N THR A 286 -9.17 -4.73 -19.07
CA THR A 286 -10.39 -5.11 -18.38
C THR A 286 -11.03 -3.90 -17.69
N PRO A 287 -12.34 -3.97 -17.40
CA PRO A 287 -13.00 -2.96 -16.59
C PRO A 287 -12.40 -2.87 -15.19
N VAL A 288 -12.35 -1.66 -14.62
CA VAL A 288 -11.85 -1.44 -13.26
C VAL A 288 -12.93 -0.89 -12.35
N LEU A 289 -12.83 -1.17 -11.05
CA LEU A 289 -13.67 -0.56 -10.03
C LEU A 289 -12.88 0.51 -9.28
N PRO A 290 -13.14 1.81 -9.53
CA PRO A 290 -12.51 2.88 -8.78
C PRO A 290 -13.13 3.01 -7.38
N VAL A 291 -12.27 3.17 -6.37
CA VAL A 291 -12.65 3.39 -4.98
C VAL A 291 -11.85 4.55 -4.42
N LEU A 292 -12.52 5.49 -3.78
CA LEU A 292 -11.90 6.63 -3.13
C LEU A 292 -11.96 6.46 -1.62
N LEU A 293 -10.81 6.62 -0.97
CA LEU A 293 -10.66 6.65 0.48
C LEU A 293 -10.30 8.06 0.93
N ARG A 294 -11.08 8.57 1.89
CA ARG A 294 -10.80 9.84 2.57
C ARG A 294 -10.71 9.61 4.06
N TYR A 295 -9.78 10.29 4.71
CA TYR A 295 -9.54 10.21 6.14
C TYR A 295 -9.79 11.57 6.79
N PRO A 296 -11.04 11.94 7.10
CA PRO A 296 -11.30 13.15 7.87
C PRO A 296 -10.65 13.06 9.26
N TYR A 297 -9.98 14.13 9.68
CA TYR A 297 -9.37 14.21 10.99
C TYR A 297 -9.56 15.59 11.62
N LYS A 298 -9.43 15.64 12.95
CA LYS A 298 -9.47 16.89 13.72
C LYS A 298 -8.10 17.32 14.24
N ARG A 299 -7.19 16.35 14.50
CA ARG A 299 -5.93 16.61 15.22
C ARG A 299 -4.70 16.03 14.53
N PHE A 300 -4.71 14.72 14.27
CA PHE A 300 -3.62 14.02 13.60
C PHE A 300 -4.14 13.44 12.29
N SER A 301 -3.37 13.62 11.21
CA SER A 301 -3.73 13.07 9.90
C SER A 301 -3.36 11.58 9.82
N PRO A 302 -4.32 10.67 9.51
CA PRO A 302 -4.02 9.27 9.26
C PRO A 302 -3.20 9.02 7.99
N ALA A 303 -3.03 10.04 7.13
CA ALA A 303 -2.22 9.95 5.93
C ALA A 303 -0.76 9.64 6.27
N TRP A 304 -0.17 8.69 5.53
CA TRP A 304 1.23 8.30 5.68
C TRP A 304 2.10 8.98 4.60
N ASP A 305 2.17 10.30 4.67
CA ASP A 305 2.96 11.18 3.82
C ASP A 305 4.35 11.44 4.45
N SER A 306 4.62 12.62 4.98
CA SER A 306 5.90 13.08 5.51
C SER A 306 6.01 12.97 7.02
N ILE A 307 6.13 11.72 7.49
CA ILE A 307 6.42 11.34 8.88
C ILE A 307 7.05 9.94 8.96
N SER A 308 7.86 9.69 9.99
CA SER A 308 8.42 8.34 10.21
C SER A 308 7.32 7.36 10.63
N GLY A 309 7.39 6.12 10.14
CA GLY A 309 6.37 5.10 10.41
C GLY A 309 6.16 4.82 11.90
N LYS A 310 7.24 4.75 12.70
CA LYS A 310 7.15 4.55 14.15
C LYS A 310 6.39 5.69 14.84
N ARG A 311 6.70 6.94 14.48
CA ARG A 311 6.01 8.10 15.07
C ARG A 311 4.56 8.17 14.63
N HIS A 312 4.29 7.97 13.34
CA HIS A 312 2.93 7.91 12.80
C HIS A 312 2.09 6.87 13.53
N LEU A 313 2.62 5.66 13.70
CA LEU A 313 1.94 4.58 14.42
C LEU A 313 1.61 4.96 15.87
N ILE A 314 2.57 5.51 16.62
CA ILE A 314 2.36 5.93 18.00
C ILE A 314 1.27 6.99 18.09
N LEU A 315 1.35 8.04 17.27
CA LEU A 315 0.38 9.13 17.27
C LEU A 315 -1.02 8.64 16.86
N LEU A 316 -1.11 7.78 15.86
CA LEU A 316 -2.36 7.18 15.41
C LEU A 316 -3.00 6.33 16.52
N LEU A 317 -2.22 5.50 17.21
CA LEU A 317 -2.72 4.66 18.31
C LEU A 317 -3.16 5.48 19.52
N CYS A 318 -2.62 6.69 19.70
CA CYS A 318 -3.05 7.63 20.74
C CYS A 318 -4.34 8.39 20.38
N GLN A 319 -4.83 8.33 19.13
CA GLN A 319 -6.08 8.99 18.77
C GLN A 319 -7.30 8.22 19.28
N PHE A 320 -8.19 8.91 19.99
CA PHE A 320 -9.43 8.32 20.49
C PHE A 320 -10.33 7.81 19.36
N VAL A 321 -10.55 8.63 18.33
CA VAL A 321 -11.43 8.31 17.21
C VAL A 321 -10.74 8.69 15.91
N ASN A 322 -10.86 7.81 14.93
CA ASN A 322 -10.48 8.04 13.54
C ASN A 322 -11.67 7.77 12.62
N TYR A 323 -11.70 8.47 11.48
CA TYR A 323 -12.78 8.36 10.51
C TYR A 323 -12.22 7.95 9.16
N ILE A 324 -12.95 7.07 8.49
CA ILE A 324 -12.71 6.73 7.11
C ILE A 324 -14.03 6.84 6.35
N GLU A 325 -13.94 7.50 5.22
CA GLU A 325 -15.03 7.66 4.26
C GLU A 325 -14.60 6.97 2.97
N VAL A 326 -15.53 6.21 2.41
CA VAL A 326 -15.28 5.37 1.25
C VAL A 326 -16.34 5.66 0.22
N THR A 327 -15.90 6.06 -0.97
CA THR A 327 -16.79 6.26 -2.12
C THR A 327 -16.44 5.23 -3.17
N LYS A 328 -17.39 4.34 -3.50
CA LYS A 328 -17.25 3.42 -4.62
C LYS A 328 -17.88 4.06 -5.85
N LEU A 329 -17.09 4.19 -6.90
CA LEU A 329 -17.58 4.68 -8.18
C LEU A 329 -18.15 3.50 -8.98
N PRO A 330 -18.94 3.78 -10.03
CA PRO A 330 -19.35 2.75 -10.97
C PRO A 330 -18.15 2.08 -11.62
N ILE A 331 -18.36 0.86 -12.12
CA ILE A 331 -17.33 0.16 -12.90
C ILE A 331 -17.00 0.99 -14.13
N TYR A 332 -15.72 1.27 -14.32
CA TYR A 332 -15.21 1.96 -15.48
C TYR A 332 -14.88 0.96 -16.57
N TYR A 333 -15.53 1.08 -17.72
CA TYR A 333 -15.29 0.25 -18.89
C TYR A 333 -14.40 1.01 -19.88
N PRO A 334 -13.21 0.49 -20.23
CA PRO A 334 -12.34 1.18 -21.17
C PRO A 334 -12.91 1.14 -22.59
N SER A 335 -12.86 2.27 -23.27
CA SER A 335 -13.08 2.39 -24.72
C SER A 335 -12.02 1.64 -25.53
N GLU A 336 -12.27 1.38 -26.81
CA GLU A 336 -11.28 0.73 -27.68
C GLU A 336 -9.95 1.52 -27.76
N GLN A 337 -10.01 2.86 -27.79
CA GLN A 337 -8.82 3.72 -27.76
C GLN A 337 -8.02 3.55 -26.45
N GLU A 338 -8.70 3.44 -25.32
CA GLU A 338 -8.06 3.21 -24.01
C GLU A 338 -7.44 1.81 -23.90
N LYS A 339 -8.08 0.81 -24.52
CA LYS A 339 -7.54 -0.56 -24.64
C LYS A 339 -6.27 -0.61 -25.48
N GLU A 340 -6.14 0.27 -26.49
CA GLU A 340 -4.92 0.43 -27.29
C GLU A 340 -3.86 1.29 -26.60
N HIS A 341 -4.29 2.26 -25.78
CA HIS A 341 -3.42 3.21 -25.09
C HIS A 341 -3.58 3.17 -23.56
N PRO A 342 -2.88 2.26 -22.86
CA PRO A 342 -2.99 2.10 -21.40
C PRO A 342 -2.67 3.35 -20.58
N LYS A 343 -1.86 4.29 -21.12
CA LYS A 343 -1.60 5.59 -20.49
C LYS A 343 -2.84 6.48 -20.50
N LEU A 344 -3.56 6.50 -21.63
CA LEU A 344 -4.82 7.23 -21.76
C LEU A 344 -5.86 6.65 -20.79
N TYR A 345 -5.97 5.31 -20.74
CA TYR A 345 -6.86 4.64 -19.79
C TYR A 345 -6.54 5.03 -18.33
N ALA A 346 -5.27 4.97 -17.95
CA ALA A 346 -4.84 5.35 -16.60
C ALA A 346 -5.16 6.81 -16.27
N GLU A 347 -4.94 7.72 -17.22
CA GLU A 347 -5.20 9.14 -17.03
C GLU A 347 -6.70 9.44 -16.96
N ASN A 348 -7.54 8.84 -17.81
CA ASN A 348 -8.98 9.06 -17.76
C ASN A 348 -9.60 8.56 -16.45
N VAL A 349 -9.18 7.38 -15.96
CA VAL A 349 -9.62 6.87 -14.65
C VAL A 349 -9.14 7.79 -13.52
N ARG A 350 -7.91 8.32 -13.62
CA ARG A 350 -7.38 9.30 -12.66
C ARG A 350 -8.20 10.58 -12.66
N GLN A 351 -8.54 11.13 -13.82
CA GLN A 351 -9.36 12.33 -13.99
C GLN A 351 -10.75 12.13 -13.39
N LEU A 352 -11.41 11.00 -13.68
CA LEU A 352 -12.68 10.62 -13.08
C LEU A 352 -12.59 10.56 -11.54
N MET A 353 -11.58 9.86 -11.02
CA MET A 353 -11.37 9.74 -9.57
C MET A 353 -11.10 11.10 -8.91
N ALA A 354 -10.36 11.98 -9.59
CA ALA A 354 -10.09 13.32 -9.10
C ALA A 354 -11.36 14.19 -9.08
N HIS A 355 -12.15 14.15 -10.14
CA HIS A 355 -13.44 14.84 -10.23
C HIS A 355 -14.41 14.37 -9.13
N GLU A 356 -14.67 13.06 -9.05
CA GLU A 356 -15.62 12.49 -8.09
C GLU A 356 -15.15 12.60 -6.63
N GLY A 357 -13.83 12.56 -6.42
CA GLY A 357 -13.21 12.68 -5.10
C GLY A 357 -12.97 14.11 -4.65
N ASN A 358 -13.19 15.11 -5.53
CA ASN A 358 -12.75 16.49 -5.34
C ASN A 358 -11.26 16.55 -4.92
N LEU A 359 -10.41 15.80 -5.63
CA LEU A 359 -8.97 15.72 -5.39
C LEU A 359 -8.20 16.57 -6.40
N ILE A 360 -7.08 17.14 -5.95
CA ILE A 360 -6.23 17.97 -6.81
C ILE A 360 -5.23 17.08 -7.55
N LEU A 361 -5.17 17.21 -8.86
CA LEU A 361 -4.17 16.50 -9.65
C LEU A 361 -2.78 17.09 -9.42
N SER A 362 -1.79 16.21 -9.27
CA SER A 362 -0.38 16.61 -9.13
C SER A 362 0.51 15.84 -10.09
N ASP A 363 1.54 16.47 -10.64
CA ASP A 363 2.47 15.80 -11.57
C ASP A 363 3.70 15.19 -10.87
N ILE A 364 3.77 15.31 -9.54
CA ILE A 364 4.87 14.77 -8.75
C ILE A 364 4.59 13.31 -8.33
N GLY A 365 5.64 12.54 -8.08
CA GLY A 365 5.54 11.13 -7.74
C GLY A 365 6.43 10.71 -6.58
N LEU A 366 6.75 9.40 -6.56
CA LEU A 366 7.57 8.80 -5.51
C LEU A 366 9.00 9.38 -5.46
N ALA A 367 9.57 9.78 -6.61
CA ALA A 367 10.92 10.34 -6.65
C ALA A 367 10.95 11.69 -5.92
N GLU A 368 9.97 12.55 -6.22
CA GLU A 368 9.77 13.86 -5.62
C GLU A 368 9.46 13.74 -4.12
N LYS A 369 8.65 12.75 -3.72
CA LYS A 369 8.40 12.44 -2.30
C LYS A 369 9.70 12.16 -1.53
N ARG A 370 10.63 11.41 -2.12
CA ARG A 370 11.93 11.10 -1.50
C ARG A 370 12.78 12.35 -1.34
N VAL A 371 12.81 13.22 -2.37
CA VAL A 371 13.52 14.51 -2.31
C VAL A 371 12.94 15.38 -1.19
N TYR A 372 11.61 15.50 -1.12
CA TYR A 372 10.92 16.26 -0.09
C TYR A 372 11.24 15.75 1.32
N HIS A 373 11.16 14.43 1.53
CA HIS A 373 11.51 13.83 2.83
C HIS A 373 12.98 14.05 3.21
N ALA A 374 13.90 13.97 2.26
CA ALA A 374 15.32 14.21 2.51
C ALA A 374 15.57 15.67 2.91
N ALA A 375 14.97 16.62 2.18
CA ALA A 375 15.05 18.05 2.46
C ALA A 375 14.49 18.38 3.86
N LEU A 376 13.29 17.87 4.20
CA LEU A 376 12.70 18.07 5.53
C LEU A 376 13.59 17.52 6.66
N ASN A 377 14.16 16.32 6.50
CA ASN A 377 15.06 15.76 7.52
C ASN A 377 16.34 16.58 7.68
N GLY A 378 16.91 17.07 6.58
CA GLY A 378 18.09 17.95 6.60
C GLY A 378 17.80 19.25 7.36
N LEU A 379 16.74 19.96 6.97
CA LEU A 379 16.34 21.23 7.60
C LEU A 379 16.00 21.08 9.10
N LEU A 380 15.33 19.98 9.47
CA LEU A 380 14.95 19.70 10.87
C LEU A 380 16.08 19.07 11.70
N SER A 381 17.23 18.75 11.11
CA SER A 381 18.42 18.32 11.84
C SER A 381 19.35 19.48 12.21
N GLN A 382 19.16 20.64 11.56
CA GLN A 382 19.92 21.87 11.79
C GLN A 382 19.30 22.80 12.85
N ARG A 383 18.09 22.49 13.32
CA ARG A 383 17.36 23.18 14.39
C ARG A 383 17.29 22.30 15.63
#